data_AF-A0A8T5RN80-F1
#
_entry.id   AF-A0A8T5RN80-F1
#
_cell.length_a   1.000
_cell.length_b   1.000
_cell.length_c   1.000
_cell.angle_alpha   90.00
_cell.angle_beta   90.00
_cell.angle_gamma   90.00
#
_symmetry.space_group_name_H-M   'P 1'
#
loop_
_entity.id
_entity.type
_entity.pdbx_description
1 polymer ?
#
loop_
_entity_poly.entity_id
_entity_poly.type
_entity_poly.pdbx_seq_one_letter_code
_entity_poly.pdbx_strand_id
1 'polypeptide(L)'
;MKWNLEYATNELEAAGFEILEGIEDSTLTRIFDVGALVYYLKAIPFDFTVKKYFNKLVEINECINDNGYLDLEMNNHRFLLMVKKSKRN
;
A
#
# COMPACT_ATOMS: atom_id res chain seq x y z
N MET A 1 4.03 8.11 13.39
CA MET A 1 4.05 6.67 13.75
C MET A 1 3.90 5.89 12.46
N LYS A 2 4.77 4.90 12.19
CA LYS A 2 4.58 4.01 11.05
C LYS A 2 3.66 2.88 11.52
N TRP A 3 2.52 2.72 10.86
CA TRP A 3 1.65 1.57 11.08
C TRP A 3 2.37 0.33 10.51
N ASN A 4 2.95 -0.49 11.38
CA ASN A 4 3.76 -1.64 10.99
C ASN A 4 3.53 -2.84 11.92
N LEU A 5 4.10 -3.99 11.56
CA LEU A 5 3.93 -5.23 12.32
C LEU A 5 4.38 -5.08 13.78
N GLU A 6 5.52 -4.44 14.00
CA GLU A 6 6.09 -4.20 15.33
C GLU A 6 5.15 -3.37 16.21
N TYR A 7 4.66 -2.24 15.69
CA TYR A 7 3.72 -1.38 16.40
C TYR A 7 2.45 -2.14 16.77
N ALA A 8 1.86 -2.87 15.82
CA ALA A 8 0.62 -3.61 16.06
C ALA A 8 0.81 -4.79 17.04
N THR A 9 1.97 -5.45 17.01
CA THR A 9 2.37 -6.49 17.97
C THR A 9 2.39 -5.91 19.39
N ASN A 10 3.11 -4.81 19.59
CA ASN A 10 3.26 -4.18 20.91
C ASN A 10 1.92 -3.75 21.50
N GLU A 11 1.03 -3.16 20.69
CA GLU A 11 -0.29 -2.73 21.14
C GLU A 11 -1.19 -3.92 21.55
N LEU A 12 -1.11 -5.04 20.82
CA LEU A 12 -1.90 -6.24 21.12
C LEU A 12 -1.37 -6.99 22.34
N GLU A 13 -0.05 -7.07 22.51
CA GLU A 13 0.57 -7.63 23.73
C GLU A 13 0.20 -6.78 24.96
N ALA A 14 0.29 -5.45 24.86
CA ALA A 14 -0.14 -4.54 25.93
C ALA A 14 -1.63 -4.68 26.27
N ALA A 15 -2.46 -5.02 25.28
CA ALA A 15 -3.88 -5.33 25.46
C ALA A 15 -4.15 -6.76 25.99
N GLY A 16 -3.11 -7.57 26.21
CA GLY A 16 -3.19 -8.91 26.80
C GLY A 16 -3.49 -10.03 25.80
N PHE A 17 -3.21 -9.84 24.51
CA PHE A 17 -3.27 -10.89 23.51
C PHE A 17 -1.95 -11.67 23.43
N GLU A 18 -2.05 -12.96 23.13
CA GLU A 18 -0.91 -13.81 22.76
C GLU A 18 -0.72 -13.72 21.24
N ILE A 19 0.49 -13.34 20.80
CA ILE A 19 0.83 -13.27 19.38
C ILE A 19 1.22 -14.67 18.91
N LEU A 20 0.51 -15.18 17.90
CA LEU A 20 0.75 -16.52 17.35
C LEU A 20 1.64 -16.47 16.09
N GLU A 21 1.40 -15.48 15.23
CA GLU A 21 2.11 -15.32 13.96
C GLU A 21 2.08 -13.86 13.52
N GLY A 22 3.20 -13.40 12.95
CA GLY A 22 3.33 -12.09 12.33
C GLY A 22 4.06 -12.22 11.01
N ILE A 23 3.46 -11.71 9.93
CA ILE A 23 4.07 -11.65 8.60
C ILE A 23 4.01 -10.21 8.13
N GLU A 24 5.12 -9.66 7.69
CA GLU A 24 5.21 -8.32 7.12
C GLU A 24 5.77 -8.40 5.71
N ASP A 25 5.15 -7.66 4.79
CA ASP A 25 5.52 -7.63 3.39
C ASP A 25 5.38 -6.21 2.85
N SER A 26 6.32 -5.82 2.01
CA SER A 26 6.31 -4.53 1.30
C SER A 26 6.39 -4.82 -0.18
N THR A 27 5.27 -4.65 -0.86
CA THR A 27 5.18 -4.90 -2.30
C THR A 27 5.15 -3.60 -3.08
N LEU A 28 5.76 -3.64 -4.26
CA LEU A 28 5.64 -2.58 -5.25
C LEU A 28 4.42 -2.87 -6.13
N THR A 29 3.63 -1.84 -6.41
CA THR A 29 2.62 -1.93 -7.46
C THR A 29 3.24 -1.48 -8.77
N ARG A 30 3.33 -2.40 -9.73
CA ARG A 30 3.85 -2.11 -11.06
C ARG A 30 2.72 -1.76 -12.02
N ILE A 31 2.87 -0.65 -12.73
CA ILE A 31 1.91 -0.15 -13.73
C ILE A 31 2.58 -0.17 -15.11
N PHE A 32 1.94 -0.81 -16.08
CA PHE A 32 2.47 -0.96 -17.44
C PHE A 32 1.80 -0.02 -18.46
N ASP A 33 0.76 0.70 -18.05
CA ASP A 33 -0.04 1.54 -18.93
C ASP A 33 -0.55 2.76 -18.15
N VAL A 34 -0.41 3.95 -18.73
CA VAL A 34 -0.90 5.19 -18.11
C VAL A 34 -2.43 5.20 -17.97
N GLY A 35 -3.15 4.51 -18.87
CA GLY A 35 -4.58 4.31 -18.78
C GLY A 35 -4.97 3.50 -17.54
N ALA A 36 -4.22 2.45 -17.20
CA ALA A 36 -4.41 1.68 -15.97
C ALA A 36 -4.17 2.54 -14.71
N LEU A 37 -3.17 3.42 -14.71
CA LEU A 37 -2.99 4.40 -13.64
C LEU A 37 -4.20 5.34 -13.52
N VAL A 38 -4.67 5.89 -14.64
CA VAL A 38 -5.84 6.78 -14.68
C VAL A 38 -7.10 6.07 -14.17
N TYR A 39 -7.31 4.81 -14.56
CA TYR A 39 -8.41 3.99 -14.05
C TYR A 39 -8.33 3.82 -12.53
N TYR A 40 -7.15 3.48 -12.01
CA TYR A 40 -6.92 3.32 -10.57
C TYR A 40 -7.16 4.63 -9.80
N LEU A 41 -6.62 5.76 -10.27
CA LEU A 41 -6.77 7.06 -9.59
C LEU A 41 -8.22 7.56 -9.59
N LYS A 42 -9.01 7.24 -10.63
CA LYS A 42 -10.44 7.57 -10.67
C LYS A 42 -11.28 6.83 -9.63
N ALA A 43 -10.82 5.69 -9.13
CA ALA A 43 -11.55 4.90 -8.14
C ALA A 43 -11.38 5.40 -6.70
N ILE A 44 -10.37 6.24 -6.45
CA ILE A 44 -10.09 6.77 -5.12
C ILE A 44 -10.86 8.10 -4.94
N PRO A 45 -11.52 8.33 -3.79
CA PRO A 45 -12.35 9.51 -3.54
C PRO A 45 -11.51 10.76 -3.23
N PHE A 46 -10.64 11.17 -4.15
CA PHE A 46 -9.88 12.42 -4.09
C PHE A 46 -10.04 13.22 -5.38
N ASP A 47 -9.67 14.51 -5.35
CA ASP A 47 -9.83 15.44 -6.49
C ASP A 47 -8.83 15.18 -7.62
N PHE A 48 -9.02 14.06 -8.32
CA PHE A 48 -8.31 13.68 -9.52
C PHE A 48 -9.13 14.01 -10.77
N THR A 49 -8.51 14.76 -11.68
CA THR A 49 -9.00 14.85 -13.05
C THR A 49 -7.84 14.77 -14.02
N VAL A 50 -8.05 14.12 -15.17
CA VAL A 50 -7.05 14.04 -16.24
C VAL A 50 -6.58 15.42 -16.66
N LYS A 51 -7.51 16.39 -16.76
CA LYS A 51 -7.19 17.77 -17.15
C LYS A 51 -6.20 18.44 -16.19
N LYS A 52 -6.38 18.28 -14.88
CA LYS A 52 -5.52 18.88 -13.85
C LYS A 52 -4.10 18.31 -13.87
N TYR A 53 -3.96 17.03 -14.22
CA TYR A 53 -2.69 16.31 -14.18
C TYR A 53 -2.15 15.91 -15.55
N PHE A 54 -2.67 16.48 -16.64
CA PHE A 54 -2.38 16.03 -18.00
C PHE A 54 -0.88 15.94 -18.31
N ASN A 55 -0.13 17.02 -18.06
CA ASN A 55 1.32 17.05 -18.31
C ASN A 55 2.07 15.99 -17.50
N LYS A 56 1.65 15.73 -16.25
CA LYS A 56 2.23 14.68 -15.42
C LYS A 56 1.90 13.28 -15.93
N LEU A 57 0.70 13.08 -16.47
CA LEU A 57 0.34 11.81 -17.10
C LEU A 57 1.15 11.58 -18.38
N VAL A 58 1.46 12.62 -19.15
CA VAL A 58 2.35 12.52 -20.32
C VAL A 58 3.77 12.13 -19.89
N GLU A 59 4.36 12.80 -18.89
CA GLU A 59 5.67 12.43 -18.33
C GLU A 59 5.71 10.97 -17.85
N ILE A 60 4.64 10.52 -17.16
CA ILE A 60 4.53 9.13 -16.69
C ILE A 60 4.43 8.16 -17.88
N ASN A 61 3.66 8.51 -18.91
CA ASN A 61 3.52 7.68 -20.09
C ASN A 61 4.84 7.52 -20.84
N GLU A 62 5.62 8.59 -20.98
CA GLU A 62 6.98 8.55 -21.53
C GLU A 62 7.88 7.65 -20.69
N CYS A 63 7.86 7.79 -19.36
CA CYS A 63 8.60 6.92 -18.45
C CYS A 63 8.23 5.43 -18.60
N ILE A 64 6.94 5.12 -18.74
CA ILE A 64 6.46 3.75 -18.97
C ILE A 64 6.92 3.24 -20.33
N ASN A 65 6.89 4.06 -21.38
CA ASN A 65 7.36 3.67 -22.72
C ASN A 65 8.86 3.38 -22.73
N ASP A 66 9.65 4.16 -22.00
CA ASP A 66 11.11 4.01 -21.94
C ASP A 66 11.53 2.82 -21.06
N ASN A 67 10.90 2.64 -19.90
CA ASN A 67 11.29 1.64 -18.90
C ASN A 67 10.46 0.34 -18.98
N GLY A 68 9.38 0.33 -19.76
CA GLY A 68 8.39 -0.73 -19.84
C GLY A 68 7.35 -0.72 -18.70
N TYR A 69 7.60 0.00 -17.61
CA TYR A 69 6.70 0.10 -16.46
C TYR A 69 7.03 1.30 -15.55
N LEU A 70 6.08 1.62 -14.67
CA LEU A 70 6.23 2.51 -13.52
C LEU A 70 6.00 1.70 -12.24
N ASP A 71 6.97 1.69 -11.33
CA ASP A 71 6.78 1.15 -9.98
C ASP A 71 6.27 2.26 -9.04
N LEU A 72 5.11 2.03 -8.43
CA LEU A 72 4.60 2.88 -7.36
C LEU A 72 5.25 2.44 -6.05
N GLU A 73 6.31 3.15 -5.67
CA GLU A 73 7.04 2.88 -4.45
C GLU A 73 6.16 3.09 -3.20
N MET A 74 6.36 2.24 -2.19
CA MET A 74 5.81 2.40 -0.84
C MET A 74 4.26 2.39 -0.71
N ASN A 75 3.51 1.95 -1.72
CA ASN A 75 2.05 1.99 -1.68
C ASN A 75 1.37 0.76 -1.05
N ASN A 76 2.09 -0.35 -0.84
CA ASN A 76 1.56 -1.60 -0.29
C ASN A 76 2.47 -2.18 0.80
N HIS A 77 2.68 -1.42 1.87
CA HIS A 77 3.12 -1.98 3.14
C HIS A 77 1.93 -2.69 3.79
N ARG A 78 2.07 -3.99 4.07
CA ARG A 78 1.02 -4.82 4.67
C ARG A 78 1.61 -5.78 5.68
N PHE A 79 0.82 -6.09 6.70
CA PHE A 79 1.16 -7.15 7.62
C PHE A 79 -0.09 -7.96 7.98
N LEU A 80 0.14 -9.22 8.33
CA LEU A 80 -0.84 -10.13 8.88
C LEU A 80 -0.41 -10.49 10.30
N LEU A 81 -1.34 -10.38 11.24
CA LEU A 81 -1.15 -10.78 12.64
C LEU A 81 -2.21 -11.80 13.01
N MET A 82 -1.76 -12.97 13.45
CA MET A 82 -2.63 -13.95 14.10
C MET A 82 -2.44 -13.83 15.60
N VAL A 83 -3.54 -13.59 16.32
CA VAL A 83 -3.52 -13.43 17.78
C VAL A 83 -4.58 -14.27 18.44
N LYS A 84 -4.31 -14.61 19.70
CA LYS A 84 -5.22 -15.36 20.55
C LYS A 84 -5.52 -14.55 21.79
N LYS A 85 -6.81 -14.47 22.12
CA LYS A 85 -7.24 -13.88 23.39
C LYS A 85 -6.71 -14.75 24.53
N SER A 86 -5.90 -14.17 25.40
CA SER A 86 -5.47 -14.84 26.62
C SER A 86 -6.69 -15.21 27.45
N LYS A 87 -6.81 -16.48 27.87
CA LYS A 87 -7.85 -16.87 28.83
C LYS A 87 -7.54 -16.13 30.13
N ARG A 88 -8.51 -15.36 30.63
CA ARG A 88 -8.46 -14.88 32.02
C ARG A 88 -8.53 -16.12 32.91
N ASN A 89 -7.47 -16.36 33.68
CA ASN A 89 -7.51 -17.28 34.82
C ASN A 89 -8.41 -16.71 35.91
#